data_AF-A0A1V4YMX2-F1
#
_entry.id   AF-A0A1V4YMX2-F1
#
_cell.length_a   1.000
_cell.length_b   1.000
_cell.length_c   1.000
_cell.angle_alpha   90.00
_cell.angle_beta   90.00
_cell.angle_gamma   90.00
#
_symmetry.space_group_name_H-M   'P 1'
#
loop_
_entity.id
_entity.type
_entity.pdbx_description
1 polymer ?
#
loop_
_entity_poly.entity_id
_entity_poly.type
_entity_poly.pdbx_seq_one_letter_code
_entity_poly.pdbx_strand_id
1 'polypeptide(L)'
;MDTSDGIAMSLYDLSKASGVGFRLQEEELPLQPEVEELMSYDRVTLNSMALYTGGDFELIFTVRPQGIEEVLKMGNISVIGEVMPHEKSISIQKSDGTVLQVERKGYEQLKIADNK
;
A
#
# COMPACT_ATOMS: atom_id res chain seq x y z
N MET A 1 -4.91 -5.22 -9.51
CA MET A 1 -3.44 -5.25 -9.71
C MET A 1 -2.87 -6.14 -8.62
N ASP A 2 -1.69 -6.73 -8.81
CA ASP A 2 -1.04 -7.57 -7.80
C ASP A 2 0.16 -6.86 -7.15
N THR A 3 0.61 -7.32 -5.99
CA THR A 3 1.72 -6.73 -5.22
C THR A 3 3.12 -7.22 -5.61
N SER A 4 3.31 -7.70 -6.84
CA SER A 4 4.60 -8.26 -7.30
C SER A 4 5.79 -7.31 -7.13
N ASP A 5 5.63 -6.02 -7.43
CA ASP A 5 6.66 -4.99 -7.22
C ASP A 5 6.47 -4.16 -5.94
N GLY A 6 5.47 -4.51 -5.12
CA GLY A 6 5.09 -3.84 -3.88
C GLY A 6 3.82 -2.99 -3.98
N ILE A 7 3.22 -2.73 -2.81
CA ILE A 7 1.94 -2.01 -2.69
C ILE A 7 2.03 -0.62 -3.31
N ALA A 8 3.09 0.14 -3.01
CA ALA A 8 3.24 1.51 -3.49
C ALA A 8 3.28 1.56 -5.03
N MET A 9 4.13 0.75 -5.66
CA MET A 9 4.22 0.68 -7.13
C MET A 9 2.86 0.34 -7.76
N SER A 10 2.15 -0.61 -7.15
CA SER A 10 0.83 -1.06 -7.60
C SER A 10 -0.24 0.02 -7.53
N LEU A 11 -0.26 0.80 -6.44
CA LEU A 11 -1.16 1.93 -6.29
C LEU A 11 -0.84 3.05 -7.27
N TYR A 12 0.44 3.28 -7.57
CA TYR A 12 0.84 4.26 -8.59
C TYR A 12 0.38 3.86 -9.99
N ASP A 13 0.49 2.59 -10.35
CA ASP A 13 0.03 2.10 -11.66
C ASP A 13 -1.50 2.08 -11.75
N LEU A 14 -2.20 1.70 -10.67
CA LEU A 14 -3.65 1.86 -10.56
C LEU A 14 -4.06 3.33 -10.69
N SER A 15 -3.36 4.25 -10.01
CA SER A 15 -3.61 5.70 -10.05
C SER A 15 -3.45 6.23 -11.46
N LYS A 16 -2.38 5.82 -12.16
CA LYS A 16 -2.13 6.18 -13.56
C LYS A 16 -3.23 5.69 -14.49
N ALA A 17 -3.70 4.45 -14.30
CA ALA A 17 -4.74 3.85 -15.15
C ALA A 17 -6.14 4.43 -14.92
N SER A 18 -6.47 4.82 -13.68
CA SER A 18 -7.81 5.25 -13.28
C SER A 18 -7.97 6.76 -13.11
N GLY A 19 -6.86 7.50 -12.98
CA GLY A 19 -6.86 8.96 -12.83
C GLY A 19 -7.20 9.46 -11.42
N VAL A 20 -7.18 8.59 -10.40
CA VAL A 20 -7.48 8.90 -8.99
C VAL A 20 -6.27 8.66 -8.09
N GLY A 21 -6.33 9.10 -6.84
CA GLY A 21 -5.32 8.90 -5.82
C GLY A 21 -5.78 7.90 -4.77
N PHE A 22 -4.91 7.64 -3.79
CA PHE A 22 -5.22 6.72 -2.69
C PHE A 22 -4.66 7.26 -1.38
N ARG A 23 -5.43 7.10 -0.31
CA ARG A 23 -4.99 7.37 1.06
C ARG A 23 -5.06 6.09 1.87
N LEU A 24 -3.91 5.61 2.30
CA LEU A 24 -3.74 4.43 3.13
C LEU A 24 -3.83 4.81 4.61
N GLN A 25 -4.31 3.89 5.43
CA GLN A 25 -4.25 4.01 6.88
C GLN A 25 -3.07 3.19 7.42
N GLU A 26 -2.18 3.82 8.18
CA GLU A 26 -0.95 3.18 8.68
C GLU A 26 -1.23 1.93 9.53
N GLU A 27 -2.30 1.95 10.30
CA GLU A 27 -2.72 0.84 11.17
C GLU A 27 -3.29 -0.35 10.39
N GLU A 28 -3.77 -0.12 9.18
CA GLU A 28 -4.47 -1.12 8.35
C GLU A 28 -3.55 -1.78 7.31
N LEU A 29 -2.26 -1.39 7.25
CA LEU A 29 -1.31 -2.06 6.37
C LEU A 29 -1.17 -3.54 6.76
N PRO A 30 -1.28 -4.47 5.79
CA PRO A 30 -1.23 -5.89 6.08
C PRO A 30 0.20 -6.29 6.42
N LEU A 31 0.46 -6.51 7.71
CA LEU A 31 1.70 -7.04 8.24
C LEU A 31 1.42 -8.39 8.91
N GLN A 32 2.30 -9.37 8.67
CA GLN A 32 2.21 -10.63 9.39
C GLN A 32 2.65 -10.42 10.84
N PRO A 33 1.91 -10.92 11.85
CA PRO A 33 2.27 -10.78 13.26
C PRO A 33 3.70 -11.23 13.56
N GLU A 34 4.17 -12.27 12.88
CA GLU A 34 5.53 -12.78 13.01
C GLU A 34 6.58 -11.73 12.62
N VAL A 35 6.31 -10.89 11.60
CA VAL A 35 7.21 -9.80 11.19
C VAL A 35 7.24 -8.70 12.24
N GLU A 36 6.10 -8.40 12.87
CA GLU A 36 6.02 -7.42 13.95
C GLU A 36 6.76 -7.91 15.21
N GLU A 37 6.64 -9.20 15.55
CA GLU A 37 7.23 -9.80 16.75
C GLU A 37 8.73 -10.11 16.61
N LEU A 38 9.17 -10.65 15.48
CA LEU A 38 10.54 -11.17 15.32
C LEU A 38 11.59 -10.07 15.20
N MET A 39 11.22 -8.92 14.65
CA MET A 39 12.24 -8.02 14.11
C MET A 39 12.51 -6.78 14.96
N SER A 40 11.73 -6.53 16.03
CA SER A 40 11.86 -5.32 16.88
C SER A 40 12.04 -4.03 16.06
N TYR A 41 11.47 -3.97 14.86
CA TYR A 41 11.61 -2.84 13.97
C TYR A 41 10.73 -1.68 14.44
N ASP A 42 11.19 -0.45 14.21
CA ASP A 42 10.32 0.71 14.39
C ASP A 42 9.21 0.73 13.33
N ARG A 43 8.13 1.46 13.62
CA ARG A 43 6.96 1.55 12.72
C ARG A 43 7.33 2.08 11.33
N VAL A 44 8.33 2.95 11.23
CA VAL A 44 8.77 3.53 9.95
C VAL A 44 9.37 2.46 9.06
N THR A 45 10.16 1.57 9.63
CA THR A 45 10.77 0.43 8.95
C THR A 45 9.71 -0.58 8.52
N LEU A 46 8.77 -0.93 9.41
CA LEU A 46 7.65 -1.83 9.10
C LEU A 46 6.78 -1.29 7.95
N ASN A 47 6.41 -0.01 8.00
CA ASN A 47 5.65 0.61 6.91
C ASN A 47 6.44 0.59 5.59
N SER A 48 7.74 0.86 5.65
CA SER A 48 8.58 0.83 4.45
C SER A 48 8.64 -0.58 3.85
N MET A 49 8.72 -1.61 4.69
CA MET A 49 8.67 -3.00 4.25
C MET A 49 7.31 -3.33 3.61
N ALA A 50 6.20 -3.02 4.27
CA ALA A 50 4.85 -3.26 3.74
C ALA A 50 4.60 -2.54 2.40
N LEU A 51 5.07 -1.30 2.26
CA LEU A 51 4.80 -0.48 1.08
C LEU A 51 5.67 -0.85 -0.12
N TYR A 52 6.95 -1.15 0.11
CA TYR A 52 7.95 -1.18 -0.96
C TYR A 52 8.53 -2.58 -1.23
N THR A 53 8.29 -3.56 -0.36
CA THR A 53 8.66 -4.95 -0.64
C THR A 53 7.65 -5.53 -1.61
N GLY A 54 8.14 -6.22 -2.64
CA GLY A 54 7.32 -6.98 -3.58
C GLY A 54 7.51 -8.48 -3.40
N GLY A 55 6.81 -9.26 -4.21
CA GLY A 55 6.92 -10.72 -4.26
C GLY A 55 5.84 -11.49 -3.50
N ASP A 56 4.86 -10.80 -2.91
CA ASP A 56 3.72 -11.45 -2.23
C ASP A 56 2.64 -11.92 -3.22
N PHE A 57 2.55 -11.29 -4.39
CA PHE A 57 1.56 -11.60 -5.45
C PHE A 57 0.09 -11.55 -4.98
N GLU A 58 -0.18 -10.79 -3.92
CA GLU A 58 -1.52 -10.57 -3.39
C GLU A 58 -2.30 -9.55 -4.24
N LEU A 59 -3.64 -9.59 -4.15
CA LEU A 59 -4.51 -8.70 -4.94
C LEU A 59 -4.73 -7.35 -4.27
N ILE A 60 -4.51 -6.27 -5.03
CA ILE A 60 -4.96 -4.92 -4.72
C ILE A 60 -6.06 -4.51 -5.69
N PHE A 61 -7.19 -4.10 -5.13
CA PHE A 61 -8.35 -3.65 -5.87
C PHE A 61 -9.17 -2.64 -5.06
N THR A 62 -10.11 -1.97 -5.73
CA THR A 62 -11.03 -1.02 -5.11
C THR A 62 -12.44 -1.56 -5.18
N VAL A 63 -13.25 -1.31 -4.14
CA VAL A 63 -14.68 -1.59 -4.15
C VAL A 63 -15.45 -0.31 -3.79
N ARG A 64 -16.69 -0.19 -4.27
CA ARG A 64 -17.58 0.86 -3.77
C ARG A 64 -17.91 0.61 -2.30
N PRO A 65 -18.13 1.66 -1.47
CA PRO A 65 -18.43 1.49 -0.05
C PRO A 65 -19.57 0.50 0.24
N GLN A 66 -20.60 0.48 -0.59
CA GLN A 66 -21.76 -0.43 -0.43
C GLN A 66 -21.42 -1.91 -0.66
N GLY A 67 -20.29 -2.22 -1.29
CA GLY A 67 -19.83 -3.59 -1.56
C GLY A 67 -18.79 -4.11 -0.57
N ILE A 68 -18.29 -3.28 0.36
CA ILE A 68 -17.22 -3.66 1.29
C ILE A 68 -17.65 -4.87 2.14
N GLU A 69 -18.85 -4.83 2.73
CA GLU A 69 -19.33 -5.90 3.61
C GLU A 69 -19.40 -7.26 2.90
N GLU A 70 -19.83 -7.27 1.64
CA GLU A 70 -19.95 -8.50 0.85
C GLU A 70 -18.58 -9.06 0.45
N VAL A 71 -17.64 -8.18 0.10
CA VAL A 71 -16.27 -8.57 -0.21
C VAL A 71 -15.57 -9.15 1.03
N LEU A 72 -15.75 -8.54 2.20
CA LEU A 72 -15.15 -9.04 3.44
C LEU A 72 -15.63 -10.44 3.83
N LYS A 73 -16.86 -10.83 3.44
CA LYS A 73 -17.38 -12.20 3.65
C LYS A 73 -16.65 -13.27 2.84
N MET A 74 -15.89 -12.89 1.81
CA MET A 74 -15.08 -13.83 1.02
C MET A 74 -13.86 -14.34 1.81
N GLY A 75 -13.49 -13.67 2.90
CA GLY A 75 -12.37 -14.03 3.77
C GLY A 75 -11.02 -13.50 3.27
N ASN A 76 -10.06 -13.39 4.19
CA ASN A 76 -8.67 -12.95 3.95
C ASN A 76 -8.52 -11.66 3.13
N ILE A 77 -9.33 -10.63 3.45
CA ILE A 77 -9.27 -9.32 2.79
C ILE A 77 -9.17 -8.24 3.86
N SER A 78 -8.25 -7.30 3.67
CA SER A 78 -8.07 -6.14 4.53
C SER A 78 -8.42 -4.86 3.79
N VAL A 79 -9.15 -3.95 4.43
CA VAL A 79 -9.41 -2.61 3.89
C VAL A 79 -8.29 -1.69 4.34
N ILE A 80 -7.34 -1.42 3.44
CA ILE A 80 -6.10 -0.70 3.79
C ILE A 80 -6.17 0.82 3.61
N GLY A 81 -7.29 1.33 3.09
CA GLY A 81 -7.44 2.73 2.74
C GLY A 81 -8.62 3.05 1.83
N GLU A 82 -8.59 4.22 1.22
CA GLU A 82 -9.66 4.75 0.39
C GLU A 82 -9.17 5.40 -0.91
N VAL A 83 -10.08 5.50 -1.88
CA VAL A 83 -9.84 6.19 -3.16
C VAL A 83 -10.07 7.69 -2.99
N MET A 84 -9.15 8.49 -3.54
CA MET A 84 -9.19 9.96 -3.53
C MET A 84 -9.48 10.47 -4.96
N PRO A 85 -10.74 10.79 -5.33
CA PRO A 85 -11.13 11.03 -6.73
C PRO A 85 -10.51 12.29 -7.37
N HIS A 86 -10.14 13.28 -6.56
CA HIS A 86 -9.63 14.57 -7.02
C HIS A 86 -8.12 14.73 -6.84
N GLU A 87 -7.44 13.65 -6.47
CA GLU A 87 -6.00 13.62 -6.24
C GLU A 87 -5.39 12.56 -7.17
N LYS A 88 -4.09 12.66 -7.45
CA LYS A 88 -3.32 11.61 -8.16
C LYS A 88 -2.09 11.17 -7.36
N SER A 89 -2.13 11.47 -6.07
CA SER A 89 -1.09 11.15 -5.09
C SER A 89 -1.45 9.91 -4.31
N ILE A 90 -0.41 9.21 -3.86
CA ILE A 90 -0.52 8.15 -2.87
C ILE A 90 -0.04 8.73 -1.55
N SER A 91 -0.84 8.58 -0.51
CA SER A 91 -0.48 9.04 0.84
C SER A 91 -0.79 7.98 1.88
N ILE A 92 -0.14 8.09 3.03
CA ILE A 92 -0.39 7.28 4.22
C ILE A 92 -0.71 8.22 5.37
N GLN A 93 -1.83 7.98 6.04
CA GLN A 93 -2.24 8.68 7.24
C GLN A 93 -1.82 7.86 8.46
N LYS A 94 -1.09 8.51 9.37
CA LYS A 94 -0.65 7.96 10.65
C LYS A 94 -1.72 8.07 11.71
N SER A 95 -1.56 7.32 12.81
CA SER A 95 -2.45 7.37 13.98
C SER A 95 -2.56 8.76 14.62
N ASP A 96 -1.50 9.58 14.52
CA ASP A 96 -1.49 10.96 15.02
C ASP A 96 -2.16 11.98 14.08
N GLY A 97 -2.70 11.51 12.95
CA GLY A 97 -3.34 12.31 11.92
C GLY A 97 -2.38 12.90 10.89
N THR A 98 -1.06 12.73 11.04
CA THR A 98 -0.07 13.17 10.07
C THR A 98 -0.25 12.41 8.76
N VAL A 99 -0.29 13.14 7.64
CA VAL A 99 -0.36 12.54 6.30
C VAL A 99 1.00 12.68 5.64
N LEU A 100 1.58 11.55 5.24
CA LEU A 100 2.85 11.50 4.51
C LEU A 100 2.60 11.06 3.07
N GLN A 101 3.33 11.66 2.14
CA GLN A 101 3.32 11.20 0.75
C GLN A 101 4.10 9.90 0.64
N VAL A 102 3.51 8.90 -0.01
CA VAL A 102 4.20 7.65 -0.36
C VAL A 102 4.94 7.88 -1.66
N GLU A 103 6.21 7.50 -1.73
CA GLU A 103 7.00 7.63 -2.95
C GLU A 103 6.72 6.47 -3.91
N ARG A 104 6.91 6.71 -5.23
CA ARG A 104 6.85 5.64 -6.23
C ARG A 104 8.13 4.80 -6.15
N LYS A 105 8.14 3.87 -5.20
CA LYS A 105 9.23 2.90 -4.96
C LYS A 105 8.65 1.50 -4.94
N GLY A 106 9.52 0.53 -5.21
CA GLY A 106 9.20 -0.88 -5.31
C GLY A 106 10.38 -1.63 -5.92
N TYR A 107 10.17 -2.90 -6.25
CA TYR A 107 11.15 -3.65 -7.02
C TYR A 107 11.27 -3.10 -8.45
N GLU A 108 12.49 -2.96 -8.94
CA GLU A 108 12.78 -2.52 -10.32
C GLU A 108 13.95 -3.35 -10.86
N GLN A 109 13.67 -4.15 -11.90
CA GLN A 109 14.71 -4.96 -12.53
C GLN A 109 15.77 -4.06 -13.17
N LEU A 110 17.04 -4.34 -12.87
CA LEU A 110 18.19 -3.61 -13.42
C LEU A 110 18.14 -2.10 -13.16
N LYS A 111 17.58 -1.69 -12.01
CA LYS A 111 17.60 -0.28 -11.60
C LYS A 111 19.05 0.21 -11.58
N ILE A 112 19.35 1.14 -12.47
CA ILE A 112 20.64 1.81 -12.48
C ILE A 112 20.67 2.67 -11.22
N ALA A 113 21.66 2.46 -10.36
CA ALA A 113 21.86 3.33 -9.20
C ALA A 113 22.03 4.77 -9.70
N ASP A 114 21.29 5.71 -9.11
CA ASP A 114 21.53 7.13 -9.36
C ASP A 114 22.96 7.45 -8.90
N ASN A 115 23.91 7.47 -9.84
CA ASN A 115 25.27 7.95 -9.60
C ASN A 115 25.17 9.47 -9.34
N LYS A 116 24.96 9.84 -8.07
CA LYS A 116 25.21 11.20 -7.58
C LYS A 116 26.70 11.45 -7.41
#